data_AF-A0A1A2DEA4-F1
#
_entry.id   AF-A0A1A2DEA4-F1
#
_cell.length_a   1.000
_cell.length_b   1.000
_cell.length_c   1.000
_cell.angle_alpha   90.00
_cell.angle_beta   90.00
_cell.angle_gamma   90.00
#
_symmetry.space_group_name_H-M   'P 1'
#
loop_
_entity.id
_entity.type
_entity.pdbx_description
1 polymer ?
#
loop_
_entity_poly.entity_id
_entity_poly.type
_entity_poly.pdbx_seq_one_letter_code
_entity_poly.pdbx_strand_id
1 'polypeptide(L)'
;MSVAAIERPPSQPRHALTVASSTGAIGGPGHVVVTVTGEVDAANAKEFAALVADTIADAQHVTLDLSCLGFFAFDGVTALHALNARLLRAGVPWRVLPGAVVSRVLALCDPEELIPVVRVNPPTPPRRPRLRLVG
;
A
#
# COMPACT_ATOMS: atom_id res chain seq x y z
N MET A 1 42.25 20.52 16.45
CA MET A 1 41.22 20.35 15.40
C MET A 1 39.87 20.35 16.11
N SER A 2 39.12 21.46 16.05
CA SER A 2 37.82 21.60 16.75
C SER A 2 36.69 21.34 15.76
N VAL A 3 35.74 20.47 16.10
CA VAL A 3 34.56 20.18 15.29
C VAL A 3 33.44 21.09 15.79
N ALA A 4 32.95 21.98 14.93
CA ALA A 4 31.79 22.81 15.25
C ALA A 4 30.51 21.95 15.25
N ALA A 5 29.65 22.14 16.23
CA ALA A 5 28.35 21.50 16.28
C ALA A 5 27.50 21.99 15.10
N ILE A 6 27.03 21.07 14.26
CA ILE A 6 26.03 21.37 13.23
C ILE A 6 24.70 21.54 13.96
N GLU A 7 24.16 22.76 13.94
CA GLU A 7 22.81 23.01 14.47
C GLU A 7 21.81 22.14 13.71
N ARG A 8 21.01 21.38 14.46
CA ARG A 8 19.94 20.56 13.89
C ARG A 8 18.90 21.51 13.30
N PRO A 9 18.60 21.43 11.99
CA PRO A 9 17.55 22.26 11.40
C PRO A 9 16.22 22.03 12.13
N PRO A 10 15.33 23.05 12.15
CA PRO A 10 14.02 22.91 12.76
C PRO A 10 13.31 21.69 12.19
N SER A 11 12.65 20.90 13.05
CA SER A 11 11.90 19.71 12.61
C SER A 11 10.87 20.14 11.58
N GLN A 12 10.98 19.58 10.38
CA GLN A 12 10.02 19.75 9.29
C GLN A 12 8.59 19.50 9.84
N PRO A 13 7.58 20.28 9.42
CA PRO A 13 6.20 20.03 9.85
C PRO A 13 5.86 18.58 9.55
N ARG A 14 5.25 17.88 10.52
CA ARG A 14 4.81 16.49 10.34
C ARG A 14 3.98 16.41 9.06
N HIS A 15 4.41 15.57 8.11
CA HIS A 15 3.66 15.39 6.90
C HIS A 15 2.29 14.80 7.26
N ALA A 16 1.23 15.52 6.88
CA ALA A 16 -0.13 15.17 7.28
C ALA A 16 -0.63 14.00 6.42
N LEU A 17 -1.21 13.00 7.08
CA LEU A 17 -1.80 11.83 6.47
C LEU A 17 -3.31 11.90 6.69
N THR A 18 -4.09 11.57 5.67
CA THR A 18 -5.55 11.44 5.79
C THR A 18 -5.96 10.02 5.41
N VAL A 19 -6.64 9.35 6.34
CA VAL A 19 -7.23 8.01 6.14
C VAL A 19 -8.73 8.16 5.98
N ALA A 20 -9.27 7.66 4.87
CA ALA A 20 -10.70 7.54 4.65
C ALA A 20 -11.04 6.07 4.39
N SER A 21 -12.20 5.63 4.83
CA SER A 21 -12.70 4.29 4.54
C SER A 21 -14.07 4.33 3.91
N SER A 22 -14.32 3.36 3.04
CA SER A 22 -15.62 3.10 2.48
C SER A 22 -15.90 1.61 2.50
N THR A 23 -17.16 1.26 2.77
CA THR A 23 -17.68 -0.09 2.61
C THR A 23 -18.51 -0.12 1.33
N GLY A 24 -18.27 -1.10 0.48
CA GLY A 24 -18.93 -1.17 -0.82
C GLY A 24 -19.10 -2.61 -1.27
N ALA A 25 -20.05 -2.85 -2.16
CA ALA A 25 -20.27 -4.18 -2.74
C ALA A 25 -19.13 -4.63 -3.67
N ILE A 26 -18.15 -3.76 -3.97
CA ILE A 26 -16.95 -4.13 -4.71
C ILE A 26 -16.22 -5.20 -3.89
N GLY A 27 -16.21 -6.44 -4.40
CA GLY A 27 -15.60 -7.60 -3.73
C GLY A 27 -16.50 -8.35 -2.74
N GLY A 28 -17.76 -7.92 -2.55
CA GLY A 28 -18.77 -8.62 -1.76
C GLY A 28 -19.05 -8.01 -0.37
N PRO A 29 -19.98 -8.60 0.40
CA PRO A 29 -20.32 -8.14 1.75
C PRO A 29 -19.08 -8.15 2.67
N GLY A 30 -18.93 -7.10 3.48
CA GLY A 30 -17.82 -7.03 4.44
C GLY A 30 -16.46 -6.66 3.83
N HIS A 31 -16.40 -6.25 2.56
CA HIS A 31 -15.20 -5.67 1.96
C HIS A 31 -15.07 -4.18 2.32
N VAL A 32 -13.98 -3.85 3.02
CA VAL A 32 -13.57 -2.48 3.33
C VAL A 32 -12.48 -2.02 2.36
N VAL A 33 -12.68 -0.85 1.76
CA VAL A 33 -11.64 -0.12 1.02
C VAL A 33 -11.14 1.01 1.90
N VAL A 34 -9.86 0.97 2.25
CA VAL A 34 -9.18 2.04 3.01
C VAL A 34 -8.33 2.83 2.04
N THR A 35 -8.65 4.11 1.86
CA THR A 35 -7.87 5.02 1.03
C THR A 35 -7.01 5.90 1.91
N VAL A 36 -5.72 5.97 1.59
CA VAL A 36 -4.77 6.82 2.30
C VAL A 36 -4.21 7.85 1.33
N THR A 37 -4.26 9.11 1.75
CA THR A 37 -3.79 10.27 0.97
C THR A 37 -2.81 11.09 1.80
N GLY A 38 -1.96 11.87 1.12
CA GLY A 38 -0.88 12.62 1.75
C GLY A 38 0.44 11.87 1.62
N GLU A 39 1.19 11.75 2.71
CA GLU A 39 2.54 11.20 2.70
C GLU A 39 2.78 10.30 3.92
N VAL A 40 3.51 9.20 3.71
CA VAL A 40 3.95 8.31 4.79
C VAL A 40 5.46 8.41 4.91
N ASP A 41 5.94 8.89 6.05
CA ASP A 41 7.36 9.08 6.35
C ASP A 41 7.77 8.28 7.61
N ALA A 42 9.05 8.38 7.99
CA ALA A 42 9.56 7.70 9.18
C ALA A 42 8.92 8.19 10.50
N ALA A 43 8.40 9.41 10.53
CA ALA A 43 7.78 9.99 11.73
C ALA A 43 6.33 9.52 11.92
N ASN A 44 5.60 9.24 10.83
CA ASN A 44 4.19 8.88 10.87
C ASN A 44 3.88 7.41 10.48
N ALA A 45 4.87 6.62 10.04
CA ALA A 45 4.64 5.23 9.60
C ALA A 45 3.93 4.34 10.64
N LYS A 46 4.24 4.52 11.93
CA LYS A 46 3.57 3.79 13.02
C LYS A 46 2.10 4.20 13.17
N GLU A 47 1.82 5.50 13.06
CA GLU A 47 0.47 6.04 13.11
C GLU A 47 -0.36 5.57 11.91
N PHE A 48 0.22 5.59 10.72
CA PHE A 48 -0.37 4.99 9.52
C PHE A 48 -0.80 3.53 9.75
N ALA A 49 0.08 2.69 10.29
CA ALA A 49 -0.24 1.28 10.56
C ALA A 49 -1.39 1.13 11.57
N ALA A 50 -1.37 1.93 12.63
CA ALA A 50 -2.40 1.91 13.68
C ALA A 50 -3.76 2.33 13.12
N LEU A 51 -3.83 3.47 12.44
CA LEU A 51 -5.06 4.00 11.85
C LEU A 51 -5.67 3.01 10.85
N VAL A 52 -4.85 2.41 9.98
CA VAL A 52 -5.33 1.39 9.03
C VAL A 52 -5.84 0.15 9.77
N ALA A 53 -5.09 -0.35 10.77
CA ALA A 53 -5.47 -1.53 11.55
C ALA A 53 -6.79 -1.34 12.32
N ASP A 54 -7.02 -0.16 12.88
CA ASP A 54 -8.25 0.19 13.58
C ASP A 54 -9.42 0.29 12.59
N THR A 55 -9.18 0.87 11.42
CA THR A 55 -10.19 1.02 10.36
C THR A 55 -10.69 -0.31 9.81
N ILE A 56 -9.82 -1.34 9.77
CA ILE A 56 -10.14 -2.66 9.22
C ILE A 56 -10.43 -3.72 10.28
N ALA A 57 -10.64 -3.32 11.54
CA ALA A 57 -10.74 -4.25 12.67
C ALA A 57 -11.79 -5.36 12.46
N ASP A 58 -12.93 -5.02 11.85
CA ASP A 58 -14.05 -5.94 11.59
C ASP A 58 -14.19 -6.31 10.09
N ALA A 59 -13.18 -6.02 9.27
CA ALA A 59 -13.23 -6.28 7.83
C ALA A 59 -13.12 -7.78 7.54
N GLN A 60 -13.93 -8.26 6.58
CA GLN A 60 -13.81 -9.63 6.06
C GLN A 60 -12.90 -9.70 4.82
N HIS A 61 -12.82 -8.60 4.07
CA HIS A 61 -11.90 -8.41 2.95
C HIS A 61 -11.38 -6.97 2.99
N VAL A 62 -10.11 -6.76 2.63
CA VAL A 62 -9.49 -5.43 2.66
C VAL A 62 -8.88 -5.07 1.32
N THR A 63 -9.10 -3.83 0.88
CA THR A 63 -8.24 -3.19 -0.14
C THR A 63 -7.67 -1.91 0.43
N LEU A 64 -6.36 -1.84 0.52
CA LEU A 64 -5.63 -0.65 0.95
C LEU A 64 -5.19 0.11 -0.30
N ASP A 65 -5.87 1.22 -0.58
CA ASP A 65 -5.56 2.12 -1.68
C ASP A 65 -4.57 3.20 -1.23
N LEU A 66 -3.35 3.08 -1.71
CA LEU A 66 -2.23 4.01 -1.50
C LEU A 66 -1.88 4.76 -2.79
N SER A 67 -2.73 4.68 -3.82
CA SER A 67 -2.43 5.22 -5.14
C SER A 67 -2.29 6.75 -5.17
N CYS A 68 -2.89 7.42 -4.18
CA CYS A 68 -2.91 8.86 -4.01
C CYS A 68 -1.84 9.38 -3.04
N LEU A 69 -0.87 8.56 -2.62
CA LEU A 69 0.26 9.03 -1.83
C LEU A 69 1.25 9.84 -2.69
N GLY A 70 1.68 10.99 -2.16
CA GLY A 70 2.73 11.82 -2.75
C GLY A 70 4.15 11.36 -2.38
N PHE A 71 4.28 10.65 -1.25
CA PHE A 71 5.56 10.14 -0.74
C PHE A 71 5.35 8.91 0.14
N PHE A 72 6.34 8.00 0.11
CA PHE A 72 6.35 6.77 0.91
C PHE A 72 7.79 6.43 1.32
N ALA A 73 8.09 6.48 2.62
CA ALA A 73 9.37 6.08 3.17
C ALA A 73 9.50 4.56 3.31
N PHE A 74 10.73 4.09 3.48
CA PHE A 74 11.05 2.70 3.79
C PHE A 74 10.28 2.16 5.00
N ASP A 75 10.14 2.96 6.06
CA ASP A 75 9.39 2.60 7.27
C ASP A 75 7.92 2.24 6.98
N GLY A 76 7.36 2.76 5.88
CA GLY A 76 6.04 2.38 5.39
C GLY A 76 5.96 0.90 4.96
N VAL A 77 7.05 0.31 4.43
CA VAL A 77 7.10 -1.13 4.09
C VAL A 77 7.08 -1.97 5.35
N THR A 78 7.82 -1.56 6.39
CA THR A 78 7.75 -2.19 7.72
C THR A 78 6.33 -2.16 8.28
N ALA A 79 5.61 -1.04 8.13
CA ALA A 79 4.21 -0.94 8.50
C ALA A 79 3.31 -1.90 7.69
N LEU A 80 3.54 -2.02 6.37
CA LEU A 80 2.79 -2.97 5.53
C LEU A 80 3.06 -4.43 5.92
N HIS A 81 4.29 -4.81 6.29
CA HIS A 81 4.58 -6.15 6.80
C HIS A 81 3.87 -6.44 8.13
N ALA A 82 3.80 -5.45 9.03
CA ALA A 82 3.06 -5.59 10.27
C ALA A 82 1.56 -5.82 10.03
N LEU A 83 0.96 -5.07 9.08
CA LEU A 83 -0.41 -5.27 8.62
C LEU A 83 -0.60 -6.65 7.99
N ASN A 84 0.32 -7.07 7.12
CA ASN A 84 0.30 -8.40 6.49
C ASN A 84 0.25 -9.51 7.54
N ALA A 85 1.16 -9.47 8.51
CA ALA A 85 1.24 -10.47 9.56
C ALA A 85 -0.05 -10.49 10.42
N ARG A 86 -0.66 -9.33 10.69
CA ARG A 86 -1.93 -9.23 11.41
C ARG A 86 -3.07 -9.86 10.61
N LEU A 87 -3.23 -9.49 9.33
CA LEU A 87 -4.33 -9.95 8.48
C LEU A 87 -4.22 -11.44 8.15
N LEU A 88 -3.00 -11.95 7.94
CA LEU A 88 -2.75 -13.39 7.78
C LEU A 88 -3.15 -14.18 9.04
N ARG A 89 -2.79 -13.70 10.24
CA ARG A 89 -3.21 -14.35 11.50
C ARG A 89 -4.72 -14.34 11.69
N ALA A 90 -5.40 -13.30 11.22
CA ALA A 90 -6.85 -13.18 11.28
C ALA A 90 -7.58 -13.95 10.16
N GLY A 91 -6.86 -14.49 9.17
CA GLY A 91 -7.47 -15.12 8.00
C GLY A 91 -8.22 -14.14 7.09
N VAL A 92 -7.90 -12.84 7.16
CA VAL A 92 -8.57 -11.80 6.38
C VAL A 92 -7.79 -11.56 5.08
N PRO A 93 -8.35 -11.93 3.91
CA PRO A 93 -7.72 -11.62 2.63
C PRO A 93 -7.62 -10.11 2.42
N TRP A 94 -6.46 -9.66 1.94
CA TRP A 94 -6.22 -8.26 1.66
C TRP A 94 -5.35 -8.05 0.44
N ARG A 95 -5.37 -6.82 -0.08
CA ARG A 95 -4.55 -6.39 -1.22
C ARG A 95 -4.24 -4.90 -1.16
N VAL A 96 -3.12 -4.50 -1.76
CA VAL A 96 -2.64 -3.12 -1.84
C VAL A 96 -2.76 -2.61 -3.27
N LEU A 97 -3.33 -1.42 -3.45
CA LEU A 97 -3.20 -0.64 -4.68
C LEU A 97 -2.12 0.43 -4.44
N PRO A 98 -0.86 0.21 -4.88
CA PRO A 98 0.29 0.99 -4.39
C PRO A 98 0.43 2.39 -5.01
N GLY A 99 0.01 2.60 -6.25
CA GLY A 99 0.43 3.79 -7.01
C GLY A 99 1.94 3.85 -7.26
N ALA A 100 2.42 4.93 -7.89
CA ALA A 100 3.78 5.00 -8.40
C ALA A 100 4.85 5.02 -7.28
N VAL A 101 4.64 5.84 -6.24
CA VAL A 101 5.64 6.02 -5.16
C VAL A 101 5.80 4.76 -4.32
N VAL A 102 4.70 4.11 -3.94
CA VAL A 102 4.76 2.87 -3.14
C VAL A 102 5.28 1.71 -3.98
N SER A 103 4.90 1.62 -5.26
CA SER A 103 5.40 0.55 -6.16
C SER A 103 6.92 0.55 -6.24
N ARG A 104 7.53 1.74 -6.35
CA ARG A 104 9.00 1.87 -6.40
C ARG A 104 9.66 1.35 -5.12
N VAL A 105 9.09 1.68 -3.97
CA VAL A 105 9.67 1.29 -2.68
C VAL A 105 9.47 -0.21 -2.43
N LEU A 106 8.29 -0.76 -2.73
CA LEU A 106 8.04 -2.21 -2.63
C LEU A 106 8.99 -3.02 -3.52
N ALA A 107 9.24 -2.57 -4.76
CA ALA A 107 10.20 -3.25 -5.65
C ALA A 107 11.63 -3.30 -5.09
N LEU A 108 12.00 -2.40 -4.18
CA LEU A 108 13.32 -2.36 -3.54
C LEU A 108 13.34 -3.10 -2.20
N CYS A 109 12.22 -3.10 -1.47
CA CYS A 109 12.19 -3.42 -0.05
C CYS A 109 11.30 -4.62 0.31
N ASP A 110 10.51 -5.13 -0.63
CA ASP A 110 9.73 -6.36 -0.52
C ASP A 110 10.08 -7.33 -1.67
N PRO A 111 11.34 -7.80 -1.77
CA PRO A 111 11.79 -8.65 -2.88
C PRO A 111 11.10 -10.02 -2.91
N GLU A 112 10.62 -10.48 -1.76
CA GLU A 112 9.88 -11.73 -1.61
C GLU A 112 8.39 -11.58 -1.97
N GLU A 113 7.96 -10.38 -2.34
CA GLU A 113 6.58 -10.04 -2.71
C GLU A 113 5.55 -10.48 -1.66
N LEU A 114 5.87 -10.29 -0.37
CA LEU A 114 4.99 -10.69 0.74
C LEU A 114 3.76 -9.79 0.83
N ILE A 115 3.85 -8.56 0.33
CA ILE A 115 2.72 -7.63 0.29
C ILE A 115 1.86 -7.96 -0.94
N PRO A 116 0.57 -8.32 -0.77
CA PRO A 116 -0.31 -8.70 -1.88
C PRO A 116 -0.71 -7.47 -2.71
N VAL A 117 0.07 -7.14 -3.74
CA VAL A 117 -0.23 -6.02 -4.64
C VAL A 117 -1.30 -6.40 -5.67
N VAL A 118 -2.24 -5.49 -5.93
CA VAL A 118 -3.18 -5.60 -7.06
C VAL A 118 -2.38 -5.52 -8.35
N ARG A 119 -2.19 -6.67 -9.01
CA ARG A 119 -1.63 -6.72 -10.36
C ARG A 119 -2.74 -6.50 -11.38
N VAL A 120 -2.68 -5.38 -12.11
CA VAL A 120 -3.46 -5.23 -13.33
C VAL A 120 -2.75 -6.06 -14.39
N ASN A 121 -3.30 -7.23 -14.73
CA ASN A 121 -2.82 -7.95 -15.90
C ASN A 121 -3.04 -7.07 -17.13
N PRO A 122 -2.03 -6.90 -18.01
CA PRO A 122 -2.26 -6.24 -19.28
C PRO A 122 -3.38 -6.97 -20.03
N PRO A 123 -4.26 -6.24 -20.74
CA PRO A 123 -5.34 -6.87 -21.49
C PRO A 123 -4.76 -7.95 -22.39
N THR A 124 -5.32 -9.17 -22.32
CA THR A 124 -4.86 -10.26 -23.17
C THR A 124 -4.98 -9.81 -24.63
N PRO A 125 -3.89 -9.82 -25.42
CA PRO A 125 -3.98 -9.38 -26.80
C PRO A 125 -4.99 -10.26 -27.54
N PRO A 126 -5.79 -9.69 -28.47
CA PRO A 126 -6.79 -10.45 -29.20
C PRO A 126 -6.12 -11.63 -29.91
N ARG A 127 -6.67 -12.84 -29.76
CA ARG A 127 -6.21 -14.01 -30.50
C ARG A 127 -6.33 -13.72 -31.98
N ARG A 128 -5.20 -13.56 -32.69
CA ARG A 128 -5.22 -13.48 -34.15
C ARG A 128 -5.90 -14.75 -34.70
N PRO A 129 -6.94 -14.63 -35.54
CA PRO A 129 -7.53 -15.79 -36.17
C PRO A 129 -6.44 -16.53 -36.95
N ARG A 130 -6.24 -17.82 -36.64
CA ARG A 130 -5.37 -18.68 -37.42
C ARG A 130 -6.12 -18.97 -38.73
N LEU A 131 -5.75 -18.28 -39.80
CA LEU A 131 -6.18 -18.66 -41.15
C LEU A 131 -5.64 -20.07 -41.41
N ARG A 132 -6.52 -21.06 -41.42
CA ARG A 132 -6.19 -22.38 -41.99
C ARG A 132 -6.29 -22.23 -43.50
N LEU A 133 -5.17 -22.38 -44.19
CA LEU A 133 -5.19 -22.66 -45.63
C LEU A 133 -5.88 -24.02 -45.81
N VAL A 134 -7.04 -23.99 -46.44
CA VAL A 134 -7.72 -25.20 -46.92
C VAL A 134 -7.11 -25.48 -48.29
N GLY A 135 -6.41 -26.60 -48.39
CA GLY A 135 -5.96 -27.21 -49.64
C GLY A 135 -6.64 -28.55 -49.84
#